data_AF-A0A8T3MKI8-F1
#
_entry.id   AF-A0A8T3MKI8-F1
#
_cell.length_a   1.000
_cell.length_b   1.000
_cell.length_c   1.000
_cell.angle_alpha   90.00
_cell.angle_beta   90.00
_cell.angle_gamma   90.00
#
_symmetry.space_group_name_H-M   'P 1'
#
loop_
_entity.id
_entity.type
_entity.pdbx_description
1 polymer ?
#
loop_
_entity_poly.entity_id
_entity_poly.type
_entity_poly.pdbx_seq_one_letter_code
_entity_poly.pdbx_strand_id
1 'polypeptide(L)'
;MARTLDDVPTCEHGRWAFAGADFKRKATKWRCPSAKCAPKSVWLKADRRKPLVPRSTKRFGDLYRGRSAVEREFGRLKHEYGLAPIRVRGLAKVQLHADLTMLARLSQVTGPRLSVHSL
;
A
#
# COMPACT_ATOMS: atom_id res chain seq x y z
N MET A 1 14.61 -4.17 -19.59
CA MET A 1 14.36 -2.90 -18.87
C MET A 1 15.06 -2.95 -17.52
N ALA A 2 16.18 -2.26 -17.39
CA ALA A 2 17.02 -2.30 -16.20
C ALA A 2 16.26 -1.73 -14.98
N ARG A 3 16.09 -2.56 -13.95
CA ARG A 3 15.58 -2.18 -12.63
C ARG A 3 16.61 -1.23 -12.01
N THR A 4 16.42 0.08 -12.15
CA THR A 4 17.33 1.06 -11.54
C THR A 4 17.20 0.94 -10.02
N LEU A 5 18.30 0.47 -9.47
CA LEU A 5 18.63 0.29 -8.06
C LEU A 5 17.93 1.34 -7.19
N ASP A 6 17.06 0.88 -6.29
CA ASP A 6 16.97 1.53 -4.97
C ASP A 6 18.43 1.76 -4.52
N ASP A 7 18.84 2.93 -4.04
CA ASP A 7 20.22 3.17 -3.57
C ASP A 7 20.50 2.29 -2.34
N VAL A 8 20.65 0.99 -2.58
CA VAL A 8 20.85 -0.05 -1.60
C VAL A 8 22.28 0.12 -1.12
N PRO A 9 22.50 0.19 0.20
CA PRO A 9 23.85 0.31 0.71
C PRO A 9 24.68 -0.90 0.27
N THR A 10 25.93 -0.65 -0.08
CA THR A 10 26.89 -1.67 -0.50
C THR A 10 28.03 -1.75 0.50
N CYS A 11 28.62 -2.94 0.60
CA CYS A 11 29.89 -3.17 1.29
C CYS A 11 30.72 -4.14 0.45
N GLU A 12 31.93 -4.47 0.91
CA GLU A 12 32.81 -5.47 0.29
C GLU A 12 32.14 -6.85 0.13
N HIS A 13 31.18 -7.17 1.01
CA HIS A 13 30.39 -8.41 0.95
C HIS A 13 29.22 -8.36 -0.04
N GLY A 14 29.05 -7.25 -0.77
CA GLY A 14 27.99 -7.04 -1.74
C GLY A 14 26.88 -6.10 -1.27
N ARG A 15 25.74 -6.20 -1.95
CA ARG A 15 24.54 -5.38 -1.69
C ARG A 15 23.87 -5.81 -0.39
N TRP A 16 23.50 -4.83 0.43
CA TRP A 16 22.83 -5.08 1.69
C TRP A 16 21.42 -5.60 1.47
N ALA A 17 20.99 -6.53 2.32
CA ALA A 17 19.66 -7.12 2.28
C ALA A 17 18.67 -6.25 3.06
N PHE A 18 17.47 -6.08 2.51
CA PHE A 18 16.36 -5.45 3.23
C PHE A 18 15.93 -6.33 4.41
N ALA A 19 15.92 -5.74 5.61
CA ALA A 19 15.64 -6.44 6.85
C ALA A 19 14.36 -5.97 7.56
N GLY A 20 13.70 -4.93 7.04
CA GLY A 20 12.45 -4.42 7.60
C GLY A 20 12.26 -2.92 7.39
N ALA A 21 11.10 -2.42 7.78
CA ALA A 21 10.76 -1.01 7.72
C ALA A 21 10.07 -0.57 9.01
N ASP A 22 10.41 0.65 9.45
CA ASP A 22 9.73 1.35 10.53
C ASP A 22 8.83 2.42 9.89
N PHE A 23 7.52 2.18 9.95
CA PHE A 23 6.51 3.06 9.38
C PHE A 23 6.36 4.38 10.16
N LYS A 24 6.61 4.36 11.48
CA LYS A 24 6.53 5.56 12.33
C LYS A 24 7.70 6.49 12.03
N ARG A 25 8.92 5.93 11.97
CA ARG A 25 10.14 6.68 11.67
C ARG A 25 10.37 6.93 10.18
N LYS A 26 9.53 6.34 9.32
CA LYS A 26 9.67 6.35 7.86
C LYS A 26 11.10 5.96 7.45
N ALA A 27 11.59 4.84 7.96
CA ALA A 27 12.95 4.37 7.69
C ALA A 27 12.96 2.88 7.34
N THR A 28 13.93 2.48 6.52
CA THR A 28 14.16 1.10 6.09
C THR A 28 15.44 0.58 6.73
N LYS A 29 15.39 -0.64 7.24
CA LYS A 29 16.52 -1.33 7.84
C LYS A 29 17.20 -2.20 6.79
N TRP A 30 18.51 -2.05 6.68
CA TRP A 30 19.35 -2.83 5.79
C TRP A 30 20.39 -3.58 6.61
N ARG A 31 20.73 -4.81 6.22
CA ARG A 31 21.77 -5.62 6.86
C ARG A 31 22.82 -6.04 5.85
N CYS A 32 24.07 -6.08 6.30
CA CYS A 32 25.15 -6.69 5.53
C CYS A 32 24.82 -8.17 5.25
N PRO A 33 24.99 -8.67 4.01
CA PRO A 33 24.64 -10.05 3.66
C PRO A 33 25.49 -11.09 4.41
N SER A 34 26.75 -10.78 4.73
CA SER A 34 27.65 -11.65 5.48
C SER A 34 27.62 -11.43 7.00
N ALA A 35 26.95 -10.37 7.46
CA ALA A 35 26.95 -9.89 8.85
C ALA A 35 28.35 -9.59 9.47
N LYS A 36 29.41 -9.52 8.66
CA LYS A 36 30.79 -9.25 9.11
C LYS A 36 31.10 -7.75 9.25
N CYS A 37 30.36 -6.87 8.57
CA CYS A 37 30.56 -5.42 8.68
C CYS A 37 30.16 -4.89 10.06
N ALA A 38 30.90 -3.88 10.54
CA ALA A 38 30.51 -3.02 11.65
C ALA A 38 30.24 -1.60 11.10
N PRO A 39 29.03 -1.05 11.22
CA PRO A 39 27.83 -1.63 11.85
C PRO A 39 27.20 -2.76 11.03
N LYS A 40 26.56 -3.72 11.71
CA LYS A 40 25.89 -4.88 11.06
C LYS A 40 24.60 -4.50 10.33
N SER A 41 24.00 -3.36 10.68
CA SER A 41 22.77 -2.86 10.10
C SER A 41 22.74 -1.33 10.06
N VAL A 42 22.11 -0.77 9.02
CA VAL A 42 21.92 0.67 8.85
C VAL A 42 20.44 0.98 8.63
N TRP A 43 20.04 2.17 9.04
CA TRP A 43 18.71 2.71 8.81
C TRP A 43 18.78 3.80 7.77
N LEU A 44 18.03 3.66 6.69
CA LEU A 44 17.93 4.66 5.63
C LEU A 44 16.54 5.27 5.63
N LYS A 45 16.46 6.60 5.61
CA LYS A 45 15.19 7.31 5.54
C LYS A 45 14.47 6.97 4.23
N ALA A 46 13.18 6.69 4.35
CA ALA A 46 12.32 6.45 3.22
C ALA A 46 11.82 7.78 2.64
N ASP A 47 11.74 7.83 1.32
CA ASP A 47 11.18 8.94 0.56
C ASP A 47 10.35 8.39 -0.63
N ARG A 48 9.85 9.27 -1.49
CA ARG A 48 9.05 8.85 -2.66
C ARG A 48 9.84 7.95 -3.64
N ARG A 49 11.14 8.24 -3.83
CA ARG A 49 12.06 7.42 -4.65
C ARG A 49 12.51 6.18 -3.89
N LYS A 50 12.62 6.21 -2.56
CA LYS A 50 13.03 5.10 -1.68
C LYS A 50 11.87 4.68 -0.77
N PRO A 51 10.86 3.96 -1.28
CA PRO A 51 9.68 3.60 -0.52
C PRO A 51 10.01 2.68 0.66
N LEU A 52 9.11 2.66 1.66
CA LEU A 52 9.25 1.80 2.85
C LEU A 52 9.32 0.31 2.52
N VAL A 53 8.65 -0.12 1.45
CA VAL A 53 8.81 -1.45 0.88
C VAL A 53 9.62 -1.28 -0.41
N PRO A 54 10.90 -1.67 -0.44
CA PRO A 54 11.76 -1.44 -1.60
C PRO A 54 11.23 -2.17 -2.84
N ARG A 55 11.39 -1.55 -4.03
CA ARG A 55 10.80 -2.06 -5.29
C ARG A 55 11.38 -3.38 -5.73
N SER A 56 12.62 -3.64 -5.32
CA SER A 56 13.35 -4.89 -5.53
C SER A 56 12.75 -6.09 -4.77
N THR A 57 11.92 -5.87 -3.75
CA THR A 57 11.38 -6.96 -2.93
C THR A 57 10.17 -7.64 -3.57
N LYS A 58 10.01 -8.95 -3.33
CA LYS A 58 8.79 -9.70 -3.72
C LYS A 58 7.53 -9.06 -3.13
N ARG A 59 7.60 -8.60 -1.88
CA ARG A 59 6.50 -7.90 -1.20
C ARG A 59 6.02 -6.68 -1.97
N PHE A 60 6.91 -5.87 -2.53
CA PHE A 60 6.52 -4.74 -3.37
C PHE A 60 5.80 -5.23 -4.63
N GLY A 61 6.34 -6.24 -5.30
CA GLY A 61 5.72 -6.82 -6.50
C GLY A 61 4.32 -7.39 -6.23
N ASP A 62 4.11 -8.04 -5.09
CA ASP A 62 2.80 -8.58 -4.68
C ASP A 62 1.80 -7.43 -4.41
N LEU A 63 2.20 -6.42 -3.63
CA LEU A 63 1.37 -5.23 -3.37
C LEU A 63 1.04 -4.47 -4.64
N TYR A 64 2.01 -4.26 -5.52
CA TYR A 64 1.83 -3.50 -6.76
C TYR A 64 0.90 -4.22 -7.74
N ARG A 65 0.98 -5.55 -7.84
CA ARG A 65 0.02 -6.36 -8.62
C ARG A 65 -1.42 -6.23 -8.09
N GLY A 66 -1.58 -6.07 -6.78
CA GLY A 66 -2.88 -5.83 -6.13
C GLY A 66 -3.51 -4.46 -6.42
N ARG A 67 -2.76 -3.49 -6.98
CA ARG A 67 -3.26 -2.12 -7.24
C ARG A 67 -4.56 -2.10 -8.04
N SER A 68 -4.68 -2.98 -9.04
CA SER A 68 -5.86 -3.01 -9.92
C SER A 68 -7.17 -3.28 -9.15
N ALA A 69 -7.12 -4.00 -8.03
CA ALA A 69 -8.30 -4.24 -7.20
C ALA A 69 -8.82 -2.94 -6.57
N VAL A 70 -7.91 -2.08 -6.12
CA VAL A 70 -8.24 -0.75 -5.58
C VAL A 70 -8.87 0.12 -6.66
N GLU A 71 -8.25 0.21 -7.84
CA GLU A 71 -8.76 1.01 -8.96
C GLU A 71 -10.15 0.54 -9.41
N ARG A 72 -10.39 -0.78 -9.45
CA ARG A 72 -11.73 -1.34 -9.74
C ARG A 72 -12.76 -0.91 -8.71
N GLU A 73 -12.43 -0.94 -7.42
CA GLU A 73 -13.35 -0.53 -6.36
C GLU A 73 -13.65 0.97 -6.42
N PHE A 74 -12.64 1.82 -6.67
CA PHE A 74 -12.87 3.25 -6.92
C PHE A 74 -13.73 3.50 -8.16
N GLY A 75 -13.58 2.67 -9.21
CA GLY A 75 -14.47 2.67 -10.38
C GLY A 75 -15.92 2.41 -9.99
N ARG A 76 -16.18 1.34 -9.21
CA ARG A 76 -17.53 1.03 -8.70
C ARG A 76 -18.10 2.15 -7.85
N LEU A 77 -17.32 2.67 -6.91
CA LEU A 77 -17.75 3.78 -6.05
C LEU A 77 -18.18 5.00 -6.86
N LYS A 78 -17.45 5.32 -7.93
CA LYS A 78 -17.77 6.46 -8.80
C LYS A 78 -18.96 6.21 -9.71
N HIS A 79 -19.01 5.06 -10.37
CA HIS A 79 -19.94 4.79 -11.47
C HIS A 79 -21.21 4.05 -11.03
N GLU A 80 -21.10 3.10 -10.10
CA GLU A 80 -22.22 2.30 -9.60
C GLU A 80 -22.86 2.94 -8.36
N TYR A 81 -22.05 3.46 -7.45
CA TYR A 81 -22.53 4.07 -6.19
C TYR A 81 -22.67 5.61 -6.25
N GLY A 82 -22.50 6.21 -7.44
CA GLY A 82 -22.86 7.62 -7.66
C GLY A 82 -21.93 8.66 -7.02
N LEU A 83 -20.71 8.29 -6.61
CA LEU A 83 -19.76 9.27 -6.06
C LEU A 83 -19.18 10.23 -7.11
N ALA A 84 -19.29 9.94 -8.41
CA ALA A 84 -18.91 10.89 -9.45
C ALA A 84 -19.96 12.01 -9.64
N PRO A 85 -21.26 11.72 -9.84
CA PRO A 85 -22.29 12.74 -10.05
C PRO A 85 -22.96 13.22 -8.74
N ILE A 86 -22.18 13.61 -7.72
CA ILE A 86 -22.77 14.10 -6.45
C ILE A 86 -23.44 15.46 -6.68
N ARG A 87 -24.74 15.54 -6.39
CA ARG A 87 -25.55 16.77 -6.59
C ARG A 87 -25.78 17.58 -5.31
N VAL A 88 -25.37 17.07 -4.15
CA VAL A 88 -25.54 17.78 -2.87
C VAL A 88 -24.54 18.95 -2.78
N ARG A 89 -25.01 20.10 -2.31
CA ARG A 89 -24.17 21.29 -2.10
C ARG A 89 -23.62 21.34 -0.68
N GLY A 90 -22.37 21.78 -0.55
CA GLY A 90 -21.66 21.95 0.72
C GLY A 90 -20.79 20.76 1.10
N LEU A 91 -19.53 21.02 1.48
CA LEU A 91 -18.52 19.99 1.73
C LEU A 91 -18.95 19.00 2.82
N ALA A 92 -19.58 19.46 3.90
CA ALA A 92 -20.05 18.59 4.97
C ALA A 92 -21.09 17.55 4.48
N LYS A 93 -22.00 17.96 3.58
CA LYS A 93 -23.01 17.05 3.00
C LYS A 93 -22.39 16.07 2.01
N VAL A 94 -21.43 16.54 1.20
CA VAL A 94 -20.67 15.68 0.27
C VAL A 94 -19.87 14.64 1.05
N GLN A 95 -19.18 15.05 2.12
CA GLN A 95 -18.42 14.16 2.99
C GLN A 95 -19.33 13.09 3.62
N LEU A 96 -20.44 13.50 4.23
CA LEU A 96 -21.41 12.57 4.81
C LEU A 96 -21.93 11.56 3.78
N HIS A 97 -22.25 12.01 2.55
CA HIS A 97 -22.69 11.12 1.49
C HIS A 97 -21.60 10.11 1.09
N ALA A 98 -20.35 10.56 0.95
CA ALA A 98 -19.23 9.69 0.63
C ALA A 98 -18.98 8.67 1.76
N ASP A 99 -19.00 9.10 3.02
CA ASP A 99 -18.77 8.24 4.19
C ASP A 99 -19.84 7.16 4.30
N LEU A 100 -21.12 7.53 4.15
CA LEU A 100 -22.23 6.56 4.17
C LEU A 100 -22.14 5.54 3.04
N THR A 101 -21.76 5.97 1.83
CA THR A 101 -21.54 5.08 0.69
C THR A 101 -20.36 4.12 0.95
N MET A 102 -19.25 4.61 1.50
CA MET A 102 -18.11 3.77 1.86
C MET A 102 -18.48 2.74 2.94
N LEU A 103 -19.19 3.15 3.99
CA LEU A 103 -19.68 2.25 5.05
C LEU A 103 -20.63 1.20 4.49
N ALA A 104 -21.61 1.58 3.67
CA ALA A 104 -22.54 0.65 3.05
C ALA A 104 -21.82 -0.38 2.17
N ARG A 105 -20.79 0.04 1.44
CA ARG A 105 -19.99 -0.85 0.61
C ARG A 105 -19.16 -1.82 1.44
N LEU A 106 -18.51 -1.34 2.50
CA LEU A 106 -17.75 -2.18 3.42
C LEU A 106 -18.65 -3.22 4.10
N SER A 107 -19.85 -2.84 4.52
CA SER A 107 -20.83 -3.77 5.12
C SER A 107 -21.24 -4.90 4.17
N GLN A 108 -21.38 -4.63 2.87
CA GLN A 108 -21.69 -5.66 1.87
C GLN A 108 -20.54 -6.67 1.67
N VAL A 109 -19.29 -6.21 1.78
CA VAL A 109 -18.11 -7.06 1.58
C VAL A 109 -17.74 -7.84 2.84
N THR A 110 -17.97 -7.26 4.02
CA THR A 110 -17.53 -7.80 5.31
C THR A 110 -18.65 -8.51 6.07
N GLY A 111 -19.91 -8.22 5.75
CA GLY A 111 -21.07 -8.82 6.39
C GLY A 111 -21.19 -10.32 6.09
N PRO A 112 -21.82 -11.10 6.98
CA PRO A 112 -22.16 -12.47 6.68
C PRO A 112 -23.04 -12.51 5.43
N ARG A 113 -22.72 -13.37 4.46
CA ARG A 113 -23.66 -13.66 3.36
C ARG A 113 -24.90 -14.26 3.99
N LEU A 114 -25.95 -13.46 4.12
CA LEU A 114 -27.26 -13.97 4.43
C LEU A 114 -27.67 -14.84 3.24
N SER A 115 -27.63 -16.15 3.45
CA SER A 115 -28.18 -17.16 2.56
C SER A 115 -29.70 -16.97 2.52
N VAL A 116 -30.18 -16.09 1.65
CA VAL A 116 -31.59 -15.97 1.29
C VAL A 116 -31.93 -17.05 0.25
N HIS A 117 -31.94 -18.30 0.69
CA HIS A 117 -32.55 -19.41 -0.04
C HIS A 117 -33.39 -20.22 0.94
N SER A 118 -34.65 -19.81 1.13
CA SER A 118 -35.78 -20.61 1.63
C SER A 118 -37.05 -19.75 1.55
N LEU A 119 -37.67 -19.67 0.37
CA LEU A 119 -39.11 -19.50 0.16
C LEU A 119 -39.47 -20.21 -1.15
#